data_AF-A0A167CXM4-F1
#
_entry.id   AF-A0A167CXM4-F1
#
_cell.length_a   1.000
_cell.length_b   1.000
_cell.length_c   1.000
_cell.angle_alpha   90.00
_cell.angle_beta   90.00
_cell.angle_gamma   90.00
#
_symmetry.space_group_name_H-M   'P 1'
#
loop_
_entity.id
_entity.type
_entity.pdbx_description
1 polymer ?
#
loop_
_entity_poly.entity_id
_entity_poly.type
_entity_poly.pdbx_seq_one_letter_code
_entity_poly.pdbx_strand_id
1 'polypeptide(L)'
;MLTDLLEKMGFDLPQQEWEKPVVGVSACLTGQKVRYDGDHKHNAILVHQLGPLLRFRETCPEVAIGLPVPRPPIQVVQLDDQLRVRGVDQPQQDVTDALENVAATLQQPLSGFVLKARSPSCGYLSTPVHNPQGQQIGMASGAFARKLHELFPRIPLANEEDLEKPAFLQAFLLHVYCYHQWHHNDHQGQWLNHMQAQTEQLDEPLLSGMRQYLEKLGQAMH
;
A
#
# COMPACT_ATOMS: atom_id res chain seq x y z
N MET A 1 -18.20 -13.66 -3.81
CA MET A 1 -17.23 -13.49 -2.70
C MET A 1 -15.85 -13.19 -3.29
N LEU A 2 -14.85 -12.78 -2.49
CA LEU A 2 -13.50 -12.49 -3.02
C LEU A 2 -12.82 -13.74 -3.60
N THR A 3 -13.06 -14.91 -3.01
CA THR A 3 -12.61 -16.22 -3.50
C THR A 3 -13.17 -16.53 -4.88
N ASP A 4 -14.49 -16.39 -5.07
CA ASP A 4 -15.13 -16.67 -6.35
C ASP A 4 -14.59 -15.76 -7.47
N LEU A 5 -14.20 -14.53 -7.13
CA LEU A 5 -13.58 -13.60 -8.07
C LEU A 5 -12.17 -14.07 -8.47
N LEU A 6 -11.37 -14.53 -7.50
CA LEU A 6 -10.03 -15.07 -7.77
C LEU A 6 -10.12 -16.34 -8.63
N GLU A 7 -11.01 -17.27 -8.29
CA GLU A 7 -11.24 -18.50 -9.05
C GLU A 7 -11.76 -18.20 -10.46
N LYS A 8 -12.70 -17.25 -10.60
CA LYS A 8 -13.17 -16.77 -11.92
C LYS A 8 -12.01 -16.27 -12.76
N MET A 9 -11.06 -15.57 -12.15
CA MET A 9 -9.85 -15.07 -12.82
C MET A 9 -8.76 -16.14 -13.01
N GLY A 10 -9.03 -17.40 -12.68
CA GLY A 10 -8.12 -18.53 -12.90
C GLY A 10 -6.97 -18.61 -11.88
N PHE A 11 -7.11 -17.99 -10.71
CA PHE A 11 -6.14 -18.15 -9.62
C PHE A 11 -6.46 -19.36 -8.76
N ASP A 12 -5.43 -20.16 -8.48
CA ASP A 12 -5.51 -21.17 -7.43
C ASP A 12 -5.53 -20.48 -6.06
N LEU A 13 -6.50 -20.86 -5.22
CA LEU A 13 -6.58 -20.36 -3.85
C LEU A 13 -5.49 -21.01 -2.99
N PRO A 14 -4.73 -20.23 -2.21
CA PRO A 14 -3.63 -20.74 -1.41
C PRO A 14 -4.15 -21.71 -0.34
N GLN A 15 -3.59 -22.91 -0.32
CA GLN A 15 -3.85 -23.94 0.69
C GLN A 15 -2.90 -23.81 1.88
N GLN A 16 -1.74 -23.17 1.67
CA GLN A 16 -0.71 -22.99 2.68
C GLN A 16 -0.31 -21.51 2.82
N GLU A 17 0.16 -21.12 4.01
CA GLU A 17 0.59 -19.73 4.30
C GLU A 17 1.75 -19.23 3.41
N TRP A 18 2.59 -20.13 2.92
CA TRP A 18 3.74 -19.77 2.08
C TRP A 18 3.37 -19.54 0.60
N GLU A 19 2.20 -20.00 0.16
CA GLU A 19 1.65 -19.77 -1.18
C GLU A 19 0.99 -18.39 -1.30
N LYS A 20 0.61 -17.79 -0.17
CA LYS A 20 -0.08 -16.50 -0.14
C LYS A 20 0.84 -15.37 -0.62
N PRO A 21 0.34 -14.44 -1.45
CA PRO A 21 1.05 -13.21 -1.76
C PRO A 21 1.39 -12.41 -0.49
N VAL A 22 2.60 -11.86 -0.44
CA VAL A 22 3.06 -11.05 0.70
C VAL A 22 2.64 -9.60 0.52
N VAL A 23 1.85 -9.07 1.44
CA VAL A 23 1.39 -7.68 1.40
C VAL A 23 1.88 -6.93 2.63
N GLY A 24 2.53 -5.78 2.40
CA GLY A 24 2.92 -4.89 3.47
C GLY A 24 1.69 -4.21 4.07
N VAL A 25 1.67 -4.01 5.38
CA VAL A 25 0.54 -3.34 6.04
C VAL A 25 1.03 -2.37 7.10
N SER A 26 0.41 -1.19 7.17
CA SER A 26 0.63 -0.30 8.31
C SER A 26 0.23 -1.01 9.60
N ALA A 27 1.18 -1.22 10.51
CA ALA A 27 1.00 -2.12 11.67
C ALA A 27 -0.16 -1.72 12.60
N CYS A 28 -0.56 -0.45 12.63
CA CYS A 28 -1.73 -0.04 13.39
C CYS A 28 -3.05 -0.65 12.87
N LEU A 29 -3.10 -1.03 11.59
CA LEU A 29 -4.28 -1.58 10.93
C LEU A 29 -4.57 -3.03 11.32
N THR A 30 -3.57 -3.77 11.76
CA THR A 30 -3.71 -5.16 12.22
C THR A 30 -3.99 -5.26 13.72
N GLY A 31 -3.97 -4.13 14.44
CA GLY A 31 -4.26 -4.07 15.87
C GLY A 31 -3.05 -3.78 16.76
N GLN A 32 -1.85 -3.56 16.18
CA GLN A 32 -0.72 -3.12 16.98
C GLN A 32 -0.93 -1.70 17.51
N LYS A 33 -0.70 -1.51 18.81
CA LYS A 33 -0.80 -0.22 19.50
C LYS A 33 0.45 0.63 19.24
N VAL A 34 0.59 1.12 18.02
CA VAL A 34 1.79 1.86 17.54
C VAL A 34 1.48 3.27 17.07
N ARG A 35 0.22 3.72 17.16
CA ARG A 35 -0.16 5.09 16.79
C ARG A 35 0.44 6.11 17.75
N TYR A 36 0.47 7.36 17.32
CA TYR A 36 1.03 8.46 18.11
C TYR A 36 0.31 8.66 19.46
N ASP A 37 -0.97 8.31 19.53
CA ASP A 37 -1.82 8.35 20.73
C ASP A 37 -1.74 7.06 21.58
N GLY A 38 -0.92 6.08 21.19
CA GLY A 38 -0.78 4.81 21.90
C GLY A 38 -1.86 3.78 21.59
N ASP A 39 -2.74 4.07 20.62
CA ASP A 39 -3.81 3.16 20.22
C ASP A 39 -3.50 2.42 18.90
N HIS A 40 -4.46 1.65 18.41
CA HIS A 40 -4.45 1.01 17.10
C HIS A 40 -5.57 1.56 16.20
N LYS A 41 -5.70 0.99 15.00
CA LYS A 41 -6.80 1.27 14.07
C LYS A 41 -7.18 -0.03 13.36
N HIS A 42 -7.55 -1.03 14.15
CA HIS A 42 -7.82 -2.38 13.65
C HIS A 42 -8.86 -2.32 12.51
N ASN A 43 -8.54 -2.95 11.39
CA ASN A 43 -9.38 -2.95 10.20
C ASN A 43 -9.90 -4.37 9.92
N ALA A 44 -11.22 -4.53 10.03
CA ALA A 44 -11.90 -5.82 9.87
C ALA A 44 -11.79 -6.40 8.45
N ILE A 45 -11.75 -5.55 7.41
CA ILE A 45 -11.58 -6.00 6.02
C ILE A 45 -10.22 -6.67 5.85
N LEU A 46 -9.17 -6.03 6.37
CA LEU A 46 -7.82 -6.59 6.33
C LEU A 46 -7.76 -7.95 7.04
N VAL A 47 -8.23 -8.01 8.28
CA VAL A 47 -8.06 -9.22 9.09
C VAL A 47 -8.97 -10.36 8.64
N HIS A 48 -10.24 -10.07 8.36
CA HIS A 48 -11.23 -11.12 8.12
C HIS A 48 -11.47 -11.43 6.65
N GLN A 49 -11.30 -10.47 5.73
CA GLN A 49 -11.54 -10.70 4.30
C GLN A 49 -10.25 -10.97 3.54
N LEU A 50 -9.20 -10.18 3.81
CA LEU A 50 -7.92 -10.31 3.10
C LEU A 50 -6.93 -11.27 3.78
N GLY A 51 -6.91 -11.35 5.12
CA GLY A 51 -6.02 -12.25 5.87
C GLY A 51 -6.11 -13.74 5.48
N PRO A 52 -7.31 -14.28 5.16
CA PRO A 52 -7.41 -15.64 4.64
C PRO A 52 -6.70 -15.83 3.28
N LEU A 53 -6.53 -14.77 2.49
CA LEU A 53 -6.04 -14.81 1.11
C LEU A 53 -4.60 -14.28 0.94
N LEU A 54 -4.08 -13.55 1.94
CA LEU A 54 -2.82 -12.80 1.86
C LEU A 54 -1.98 -13.00 3.12
N ARG A 55 -0.66 -12.94 2.99
CA ARG A 55 0.26 -12.93 4.13
C ARG A 55 0.72 -11.51 4.43
N PHE A 56 0.44 -11.02 5.63
CA PHE A 56 0.79 -9.64 5.99
C PHE A 56 2.21 -9.51 6.56
N ARG A 57 2.92 -8.47 6.11
CA ARG A 57 4.15 -7.98 6.74
C ARG A 57 3.90 -6.60 7.31
N GLU A 58 3.82 -6.53 8.63
CA GLU A 58 3.48 -5.32 9.36
C GLU A 58 4.67 -4.35 9.39
N THR A 59 4.41 -3.06 9.23
CA THR A 59 5.43 -2.02 9.32
C THR A 59 4.85 -0.76 9.94
N CYS A 60 5.55 -0.20 10.93
CA CYS A 60 5.29 1.16 11.42
C CYS A 60 6.56 1.99 11.17
N PRO A 61 6.59 2.84 10.13
CA PRO A 61 7.78 3.62 9.81
C PRO A 61 8.23 4.52 10.97
N GLU A 62 7.27 5.10 11.70
CA GLU A 62 7.55 5.99 12.83
C GLU A 62 8.24 5.27 14.00
N VAL A 63 7.81 4.06 14.33
CA VAL A 63 8.47 3.24 15.36
C VAL A 63 9.82 2.72 14.85
N ALA A 64 9.92 2.35 13.56
CA ALA A 64 11.15 1.86 12.96
C ALA A 64 12.29 2.89 12.97
N ILE A 65 11.97 4.19 12.90
CA ILE A 65 12.96 5.28 13.05
C ILE A 65 13.22 5.69 14.51
N GLY A 66 12.62 4.98 15.47
CA GLY A 66 12.84 5.18 16.90
C GLY A 66 11.91 6.18 17.59
N LEU A 67 10.82 6.63 16.96
CA LEU A 67 9.84 7.46 17.66
C LEU A 67 9.09 6.62 18.72
N PRO A 68 8.82 7.18 19.92
CA PRO A 68 8.15 6.44 20.99
C PRO A 68 6.66 6.20 20.71
N VAL A 69 6.04 5.43 21.60
CA VAL A 69 4.59 5.23 21.66
C VAL A 69 4.14 5.48 23.11
N PRO A 70 3.33 6.52 23.40
CA PRO A 70 2.88 7.58 22.49
C PRO A 70 4.02 8.55 22.08
N ARG A 71 3.76 9.43 21.11
CA ARG A 71 4.70 10.45 20.61
C ARG A 71 3.98 11.74 20.22
N PRO A 72 4.67 12.90 20.22
CA PRO A 72 4.15 14.12 19.63
C PRO A 72 3.78 13.92 18.15
N PRO A 73 2.75 14.63 17.65
CA PRO A 73 2.35 14.51 16.25
C PRO A 73 3.41 15.11 15.31
N ILE A 74 3.52 14.50 14.14
CA ILE A 74 4.29 15.00 13.00
C ILE A 74 3.32 15.31 11.85
N GLN A 75 3.75 16.13 10.89
CA GLN A 75 2.94 16.55 9.75
C GLN A 75 3.79 16.72 8.50
N VAL A 76 3.16 16.59 7.32
CA VAL A 76 3.80 16.97 6.05
C VAL A 76 3.73 18.48 5.91
N VAL A 77 4.89 19.11 5.69
CA VAL A 77 5.05 20.54 5.46
C VAL A 77 5.73 20.75 4.12
N GLN A 78 5.20 21.67 3.31
CA GLN A 78 5.89 22.16 2.12
C GLN A 78 6.90 23.23 2.54
N LEU A 79 8.18 22.95 2.26
CA LEU A 79 9.29 23.88 2.42
C LEU A 79 9.95 24.03 1.05
N ASP A 80 9.91 25.24 0.51
CA ASP A 80 10.30 25.52 -0.87
C ASP A 80 9.59 24.54 -1.84
N ASP A 81 10.35 23.84 -2.67
CA ASP A 81 9.84 22.85 -3.62
C ASP A 81 9.87 21.40 -3.06
N GLN A 82 10.00 21.23 -1.74
CA GLN A 82 10.11 19.91 -1.10
C GLN A 82 9.04 19.66 -0.04
N LEU A 83 8.60 18.41 0.03
CA LEU A 83 7.69 17.92 1.06
C LEU A 83 8.49 17.22 2.17
N ARG A 84 8.49 17.83 3.35
CA ARG A 84 9.18 17.33 4.54
C ARG A 84 8.18 16.87 5.61
N VAL A 85 8.55 15.90 6.43
CA VAL A 85 7.78 15.44 7.59
C VAL A 85 8.45 15.98 8.85
N ARG A 86 7.76 16.91 9.53
CA ARG A 86 8.29 17.63 10.70
C ARG A 86 7.36 17.51 11.90
N GLY A 87 7.90 17.66 13.11
CA GLY A 87 7.11 17.77 14.33
C GLY A 87 6.15 18.97 14.27
N VAL A 88 4.92 18.81 14.78
CA VAL A 88 3.93 19.90 14.84
C VAL A 88 4.39 20.96 15.85
N ASP A 89 4.68 20.53 17.08
CA ASP A 89 5.13 21.43 18.17
C ASP A 89 6.65 21.64 18.17
N GLN A 90 7.39 20.79 17.47
CA GLN A 90 8.84 20.84 17.34
C GLN A 90 9.26 20.84 15.86
N PRO A 91 9.08 21.95 15.12
CA PRO A 91 9.39 21.98 13.71
C PRO A 91 10.83 21.56 13.41
N GLN A 92 11.81 21.88 14.25
CA GLN A 92 13.21 21.47 14.03
C GLN A 92 13.43 19.95 13.94
N GLN A 93 12.49 19.15 14.44
CA GLN A 93 12.50 17.69 14.27
C GLN A 93 12.00 17.32 12.87
N ASP A 94 12.91 17.21 11.91
CA ASP A 94 12.65 16.66 10.57
C ASP A 94 12.99 15.16 10.56
N VAL A 95 12.02 14.33 10.22
CA VAL A 95 12.14 12.86 10.19
C VAL A 95 11.98 12.29 8.78
N THR A 96 11.95 13.15 7.75
CA THR A 96 11.64 12.76 6.36
C THR A 96 12.54 11.64 5.88
N ASP A 97 13.86 11.85 5.92
CA ASP A 97 14.82 10.94 5.31
C ASP A 97 14.88 9.60 6.07
N ALA A 98 14.70 9.64 7.39
CA ALA A 98 14.60 8.44 8.20
C ALA A 98 13.37 7.60 7.80
N LEU A 99 12.20 8.23 7.60
CA LEU A 99 10.98 7.54 7.16
C LEU A 99 11.12 6.97 5.75
N GLU A 100 11.76 7.71 4.84
CA GLU A 100 12.05 7.22 3.48
C GLU A 100 13.00 6.01 3.51
N ASN A 101 14.02 6.04 4.36
CA ASN A 101 14.96 4.93 4.52
C ASN A 101 14.28 3.64 4.99
N VAL A 102 13.21 3.70 5.78
CA VAL A 102 12.45 2.49 6.16
C VAL A 102 11.92 1.77 4.91
N ALA A 103 11.41 2.50 3.92
CA ALA A 103 10.92 1.90 2.67
C ALA A 103 12.04 1.18 1.90
N ALA A 104 13.26 1.74 1.91
CA ALA A 104 14.44 1.13 1.28
C ALA A 104 14.90 -0.16 1.97
N THR A 105 14.56 -0.35 3.25
CA THR A 105 14.90 -1.56 4.01
C THR A 105 13.87 -2.69 3.92
N LEU A 106 12.77 -2.48 3.18
CA LEU A 106 11.73 -3.50 3.06
C LEU A 106 12.25 -4.75 2.34
N GLN A 107 12.03 -5.90 2.97
CA GLN A 107 12.39 -7.18 2.38
C GLN A 107 11.47 -7.52 1.21
N GLN A 108 12.00 -8.20 0.20
CA GLN A 108 11.24 -8.80 -0.89
C GLN A 108 11.05 -10.31 -0.64
N PRO A 109 10.03 -10.98 -1.21
CA PRO A 109 9.01 -10.43 -2.12
C PRO A 109 7.97 -9.57 -1.41
N LEU A 110 7.37 -8.65 -2.17
CA LEU A 110 6.25 -7.79 -1.76
C LEU A 110 5.32 -7.63 -2.97
N SER A 111 4.05 -8.00 -2.81
CA SER A 111 3.05 -8.03 -3.88
C SER A 111 2.00 -6.93 -3.77
N GLY A 112 2.09 -6.07 -2.76
CA GLY A 112 1.19 -4.95 -2.53
C GLY A 112 1.44 -4.29 -1.17
N PHE A 113 0.79 -3.16 -0.92
CA PHE A 113 0.84 -2.50 0.39
C PHE A 113 -0.50 -1.86 0.76
N VAL A 114 -0.93 -2.04 2.01
CA VAL A 114 -2.07 -1.32 2.60
C VAL A 114 -1.59 -0.34 3.67
N LEU A 115 -1.93 0.92 3.46
CA LEU A 115 -1.38 2.06 4.17
C LEU A 115 -2.45 2.74 5.01
N LYS A 116 -2.04 3.31 6.16
CA LYS A 116 -2.94 4.13 6.97
C LYS A 116 -3.12 5.51 6.31
N ALA A 117 -4.32 5.78 5.81
CA ALA A 117 -4.76 7.03 5.22
C ALA A 117 -4.45 8.22 6.12
N ARG A 118 -4.12 9.36 5.51
CA ARG A 118 -3.84 10.65 6.18
C ARG A 118 -2.63 10.63 7.11
N SER A 119 -1.88 9.53 7.20
CA SER A 119 -0.66 9.48 8.00
C SER A 119 0.46 10.29 7.33
N PRO A 120 1.19 11.15 8.08
CA PRO A 120 2.36 11.87 7.58
C PRO A 120 3.48 10.95 7.09
N SER A 121 3.47 9.68 7.51
CA SER A 121 4.41 8.65 7.08
C SER A 121 3.81 7.76 6.00
N CYS A 122 2.66 7.16 6.28
CA CYS A 122 2.10 6.07 5.47
C CYS A 122 1.04 6.51 4.45
N GLY A 123 0.34 7.63 4.62
CA GLY A 123 -0.80 7.92 3.73
C GLY A 123 -0.35 8.06 2.27
N TYR A 124 -1.02 7.38 1.35
CA TYR A 124 -0.72 7.45 -0.08
C TYR A 124 -1.69 8.41 -0.76
N LEU A 125 -1.17 9.53 -1.26
CA LEU A 125 -1.94 10.64 -1.86
C LEU A 125 -3.09 11.17 -0.99
N SER A 126 -3.08 10.86 0.30
CA SER A 126 -4.18 11.08 1.24
C SER A 126 -3.76 11.93 2.44
N THR A 127 -2.53 12.44 2.46
CA THR A 127 -1.95 13.12 3.62
C THR A 127 -2.01 14.64 3.47
N PRO A 128 -2.62 15.36 4.42
CA PRO A 128 -2.63 16.83 4.41
C PRO A 128 -1.23 17.43 4.38
N VAL A 129 -1.01 18.36 3.45
CA VAL A 129 0.21 19.16 3.35
C VAL A 129 -0.07 20.53 3.95
N HIS A 130 0.83 21.00 4.81
CA HIS A 130 0.74 22.31 5.45
C HIS A 130 1.85 23.23 4.95
N ASN A 131 1.61 24.55 4.95
CA ASN A 131 2.67 25.54 4.78
C ASN A 131 3.39 25.82 6.13
N PRO A 132 4.47 26.61 6.15
CA PRO A 132 5.16 26.97 7.39
C PRO A 132 4.30 27.70 8.42
N GLN A 133 3.18 28.29 8.01
CA GLN A 133 2.21 28.96 8.87
C GLN A 133 1.17 27.99 9.47
N GLY A 134 1.26 26.69 9.16
CA GLY A 134 0.35 25.65 9.66
C GLY A 134 -0.97 25.55 8.91
N GLN A 135 -1.16 26.29 7.82
CA GLN A 135 -2.35 26.19 6.98
C GLN A 135 -2.24 24.98 6.05
N GLN A 136 -3.31 24.17 5.95
CA GLN A 136 -3.40 23.12 4.95
C GLN A 136 -3.51 23.72 3.53
N ILE A 137 -2.62 23.31 2.64
CA ILE A 137 -2.50 23.81 1.26
C ILE A 137 -2.71 22.72 0.20
N GLY A 138 -2.86 21.46 0.61
CA GLY A 138 -3.09 20.37 -0.33
C GLY A 138 -3.06 19.00 0.31
N MET A 139 -2.94 17.98 -0.54
CA MET A 139 -2.81 16.57 -0.19
C MET A 139 -1.63 15.97 -0.94
N ALA A 140 -0.87 15.10 -0.29
CA ALA A 140 0.25 14.38 -0.89
C ALA A 140 0.40 13.00 -0.24
N SER A 141 1.44 12.26 -0.63
CA SER A 141 1.87 11.07 0.10
C SER A 141 2.76 11.44 1.28
N GLY A 142 2.63 10.68 2.38
CA GLY A 142 3.62 10.68 3.44
C GLY A 142 5.00 10.20 2.97
N ALA A 143 6.05 10.50 3.73
CA ALA A 143 7.43 10.25 3.30
C ALA A 143 7.70 8.76 2.96
N PHE A 144 7.29 7.84 3.85
CA PHE A 144 7.45 6.41 3.59
C PHE A 144 6.64 5.96 2.37
N ALA A 145 5.39 6.40 2.24
CA ALA A 145 4.52 6.02 1.12
C ALA A 145 5.01 6.53 -0.23
N ARG A 146 5.52 7.76 -0.27
CA ARG A 146 6.18 8.35 -1.44
C ARG A 146 7.38 7.49 -1.85
N LYS A 147 8.28 7.18 -0.91
CA LYS A 147 9.47 6.39 -1.21
C LYS A 147 9.14 4.95 -1.61
N LEU A 148 8.15 4.35 -0.97
CA LEU A 148 7.64 3.03 -1.33
C LEU A 148 7.15 3.00 -2.79
N HIS A 149 6.40 4.00 -3.22
CA HIS A 149 5.91 4.08 -4.60
C HIS A 149 7.04 4.25 -5.61
N GLU A 150 8.07 5.05 -5.29
CA GLU A 150 9.27 5.20 -6.12
C GLU A 150 10.03 3.88 -6.29
N LEU A 151 10.23 3.14 -5.19
CA LEU A 151 10.99 1.89 -5.19
C LEU A 151 10.22 0.70 -5.80
N PHE A 152 8.90 0.68 -5.62
CA PHE A 152 8.02 -0.39 -6.08
C PHE A 152 6.87 0.16 -6.93
N PRO A 153 7.15 0.76 -8.10
CA PRO A 153 6.14 1.49 -8.86
C PRO A 153 5.00 0.61 -9.38
N ARG A 154 5.18 -0.71 -9.41
CA ARG A 154 4.23 -1.68 -9.99
C ARG A 154 3.38 -2.43 -8.97
N ILE A 155 3.76 -2.46 -7.69
CA ILE A 155 2.90 -3.09 -6.68
C ILE A 155 1.66 -2.21 -6.47
N PRO A 156 0.48 -2.80 -6.24
CA PRO A 156 -0.70 -2.04 -5.88
C PRO A 156 -0.54 -1.45 -4.48
N LEU A 157 -0.90 -0.17 -4.34
CA LEU A 157 -0.98 0.53 -3.07
C LEU A 157 -2.44 0.89 -2.80
N ALA A 158 -2.88 0.69 -1.56
CA ALA A 158 -4.21 1.08 -1.09
C ALA A 158 -4.10 1.84 0.22
N ASN A 159 -4.91 2.89 0.39
CA ASN A 159 -5.23 3.33 1.75
C ASN A 159 -6.33 2.41 2.31
N GLU A 160 -6.39 2.21 3.62
CA GLU A 160 -7.41 1.35 4.23
C GLU A 160 -8.84 1.85 3.98
N GLU A 161 -9.03 3.17 3.84
CA GLU A 161 -10.32 3.79 3.54
C GLU A 161 -10.78 3.46 2.09
N ASP A 162 -9.86 3.21 1.17
CA ASP A 162 -10.21 2.82 -0.21
C ASP A 162 -10.78 1.40 -0.26
N LEU A 163 -10.32 0.52 0.63
CA LEU A 163 -10.78 -0.88 0.72
C LEU A 163 -12.24 -1.01 1.17
N GLU A 164 -12.85 0.05 1.72
CA GLU A 164 -14.27 0.05 2.08
C GLU A 164 -15.18 0.03 0.84
N LYS A 165 -14.64 0.43 -0.33
CA LYS A 165 -15.37 0.41 -1.60
C LYS A 165 -15.22 -0.99 -2.22
N PRO A 166 -16.31 -1.76 -2.43
CA PRO A 166 -16.21 -3.14 -2.89
C PRO A 166 -15.42 -3.33 -4.19
N ALA A 167 -15.66 -2.46 -5.19
CA ALA A 167 -14.94 -2.53 -6.45
C ALA A 167 -13.44 -2.26 -6.30
N PHE A 168 -13.04 -1.36 -5.40
CA PHE A 168 -11.62 -1.08 -5.16
C PHE A 168 -10.96 -2.23 -4.40
N LEU A 169 -11.63 -2.81 -3.40
CA LEU A 169 -11.15 -3.99 -2.68
C LEU A 169 -10.90 -5.17 -3.65
N GLN A 170 -11.85 -5.41 -4.54
CA GLN A 170 -11.74 -6.44 -5.58
C GLN A 170 -10.58 -6.16 -6.53
N ALA A 171 -10.46 -4.94 -7.04
CA ALA A 171 -9.36 -4.54 -7.92
C ALA A 171 -8.00 -4.68 -7.22
N PHE A 172 -7.88 -4.21 -5.97
CA PHE A 172 -6.65 -4.32 -5.18
C PHE A 172 -6.23 -5.78 -5.03
N LEU A 173 -7.16 -6.65 -4.63
CA LEU A 173 -6.88 -8.08 -4.48
C LEU A 173 -6.42 -8.71 -5.79
N LEU A 174 -7.12 -8.44 -6.90
CA LEU A 174 -6.74 -8.93 -8.22
C LEU A 174 -5.36 -8.43 -8.63
N HIS A 175 -5.06 -7.15 -8.43
CA HIS A 175 -3.75 -6.58 -8.74
C HIS A 175 -2.63 -7.25 -7.92
N VAL A 176 -2.88 -7.56 -6.64
CA VAL A 176 -1.91 -8.27 -5.78
C VAL A 176 -1.61 -9.66 -6.35
N TYR A 177 -2.64 -10.42 -6.70
CA TYR A 177 -2.48 -11.75 -7.27
C TYR A 177 -1.83 -11.72 -8.67
N CYS A 178 -2.23 -10.76 -9.51
CA CYS A 178 -1.61 -10.56 -10.81
C CYS A 178 -0.13 -10.23 -10.69
N TYR A 179 0.25 -9.29 -9.82
CA TYR A 179 1.65 -8.96 -9.58
C TYR A 179 2.43 -10.16 -9.05
N HIS A 180 1.85 -10.88 -8.09
CA HIS A 180 2.47 -12.06 -7.51
C HIS A 180 2.77 -13.12 -8.58
N GLN A 181 1.79 -13.45 -9.42
CA GLN A 181 1.99 -14.44 -10.48
C GLN A 181 2.94 -13.93 -11.57
N TRP A 182 2.78 -12.69 -12.01
CA TRP A 182 3.67 -12.07 -13.00
C TRP A 182 5.13 -12.11 -12.56
N HIS A 183 5.40 -11.72 -11.31
CA HIS A 183 6.76 -11.65 -10.75
C HIS A 183 7.43 -13.03 -10.61
N HIS A 184 6.67 -14.11 -10.44
CA HIS A 184 7.23 -15.46 -10.25
C HIS A 184 7.20 -16.33 -11.51
N ASN A 185 6.23 -16.13 -12.41
CA ASN A 185 5.86 -17.12 -13.42
C ASN A 185 5.77 -16.58 -14.85
N ASP A 186 5.91 -15.27 -15.09
CA ASP A 186 5.78 -14.73 -16.46
C ASP A 186 7.05 -14.99 -17.29
N HIS A 187 7.04 -16.10 -18.01
CA HIS A 187 8.07 -16.44 -18.98
C HIS A 187 7.73 -15.83 -20.35
N GLN A 188 8.51 -14.82 -20.76
CA GLN A 188 8.38 -14.18 -22.09
C GLN A 188 7.00 -13.56 -22.39
N GLY A 189 6.24 -13.14 -21.35
CA GLY A 189 4.98 -12.40 -21.52
C GLY A 189 3.76 -13.28 -21.83
N GLN A 190 3.93 -14.61 -21.85
CA GLN A 190 2.85 -15.54 -22.14
C GLN A 190 1.73 -15.46 -21.08
N TRP A 191 2.10 -15.30 -19.80
CA TRP A 191 1.13 -15.21 -18.73
C TRP A 191 0.34 -13.90 -18.80
N LEU A 192 1.00 -12.78 -19.11
CA LEU A 192 0.32 -11.49 -19.27
C LEU A 192 -0.73 -11.51 -20.38
N ASN A 193 -0.38 -12.06 -21.56
CA ASN A 193 -1.32 -12.15 -22.68
C ASN A 193 -2.54 -13.01 -22.33
N HIS A 194 -2.31 -14.14 -21.66
CA HIS A 194 -3.40 -14.98 -21.16
C HIS A 194 -4.28 -14.22 -20.16
N MET A 195 -3.67 -13.57 -19.18
CA MET A 195 -4.39 -12.85 -18.14
C MET A 195 -5.18 -11.66 -18.71
N GLN A 196 -4.67 -10.96 -19.73
CA GLN A 196 -5.41 -9.92 -20.44
C GLN A 196 -6.69 -10.47 -21.08
N ALA A 197 -6.63 -11.61 -21.77
CA ALA A 197 -7.82 -12.25 -22.31
C ALA A 197 -8.81 -12.68 -21.20
N GLN A 198 -8.30 -13.14 -20.06
CA GLN A 198 -9.12 -13.46 -18.88
C GLN A 198 -9.80 -12.24 -18.25
N THR A 199 -9.41 -10.99 -18.56
CA THR A 199 -10.12 -9.82 -18.03
C THR A 199 -11.46 -9.58 -18.73
N GLU A 200 -11.68 -10.07 -19.95
CA GLU A 200 -12.89 -9.82 -20.76
C GLU A 200 -14.19 -10.32 -20.11
N GLN A 201 -14.09 -11.23 -19.16
CA GLN A 201 -15.22 -11.75 -18.38
C GLN A 201 -15.59 -10.88 -17.17
N LEU A 202 -14.83 -9.81 -16.88
CA LEU A 202 -15.10 -8.87 -15.80
C LEU A 202 -16.09 -7.79 -16.25
N ASP A 203 -16.92 -7.36 -15.32
CA ASP A 203 -17.80 -6.22 -15.51
C ASP A 203 -17.08 -4.91 -15.15
N GLU A 204 -17.57 -3.78 -15.65
CA GLU A 204 -17.10 -2.46 -15.20
C GLU A 204 -17.49 -2.21 -13.73
N PRO A 205 -16.63 -1.54 -12.93
CA PRO A 205 -15.38 -0.88 -13.32
C PRO A 205 -14.12 -1.76 -13.25
N LEU A 206 -14.24 -3.07 -12.96
CA LEU A 206 -13.07 -3.94 -12.79
C LEU A 206 -12.33 -4.20 -14.10
N LEU A 207 -13.06 -4.35 -15.20
CA LEU A 207 -12.50 -4.58 -16.53
C LEU A 207 -11.47 -3.51 -16.92
N SER A 208 -11.88 -2.25 -16.93
CA SER A 208 -11.02 -1.13 -17.33
C SER A 208 -9.81 -0.98 -16.41
N GLY A 209 -10.01 -1.07 -15.09
CA GLY A 209 -8.93 -1.01 -14.10
C GLY A 209 -7.90 -2.12 -14.27
N MET A 210 -8.35 -3.35 -14.49
CA MET A 210 -7.48 -4.52 -14.69
C MET A 210 -6.64 -4.41 -15.97
N ARG A 211 -7.24 -3.98 -17.09
CA ARG A 211 -6.51 -3.78 -18.35
C ARG A 211 -5.37 -2.77 -18.18
N GLN A 212 -5.67 -1.62 -17.58
CA GLN A 212 -4.68 -0.58 -17.31
C GLN A 212 -3.54 -1.11 -16.41
N TYR A 213 -3.87 -1.91 -15.41
CA TYR A 213 -2.88 -2.48 -14.51
C TYR A 213 -1.98 -3.51 -15.20
N LEU A 214 -2.55 -4.42 -16.01
CA LEU A 214 -1.78 -5.42 -16.75
C LEU A 214 -0.87 -4.79 -17.82
N GLU A 215 -1.33 -3.74 -18.50
CA GLU A 215 -0.48 -2.96 -19.42
C GLU A 215 0.74 -2.37 -18.70
N LYS A 216 0.53 -1.81 -17.50
CA LYS A 216 1.62 -1.29 -16.66
C LYS A 216 2.62 -2.38 -16.25
N LEU A 217 2.17 -3.62 -16.04
CA LEU A 217 3.08 -4.75 -15.78
C LEU A 217 3.90 -5.09 -17.03
N GLY A 218 3.27 -5.11 -18.21
CA GLY A 218 3.95 -5.44 -19.49
C GLY A 218 5.02 -4.45 -19.92
N GLN A 219 4.86 -3.16 -19.61
CA GLN A 219 5.86 -2.12 -19.88
C GLN A 219 7.21 -2.35 -19.17
N ALA A 220 7.28 -3.30 -18.23
CA ALA A 220 8.47 -3.66 -17.48
C ALA A 220 9.45 -4.61 -18.19
N MET A 221 8.99 -5.26 -19.25
CA MET A 221 9.76 -6.32 -19.93
C MET A 221 10.75 -5.79 -20.98
N HIS A 222 10.85 -4.47 -21.13
CA HIS A 222 11.76 -3.75 -22.02
C HIS A 222 12.68 -2.85 -21.21
#